data_AF-A0A7X7F761-F1
#
_entry.id   AF-A0A7X7F761-F1
#
_cell.length_a   1.000
_cell.length_b   1.000
_cell.length_c   1.000
_cell.angle_alpha   90.00
_cell.angle_beta   90.00
_cell.angle_gamma   90.00
#
_symmetry.space_group_name_H-M   'P 1'
#
loop_
_entity.id
_entity.type
_entity.pdbx_description
1 polymer ?
#
loop_
_entity_poly.entity_id
_entity_poly.type
_entity_poly.pdbx_seq_one_letter_code
_entity_poly.pdbx_strand_id
1 'polypeptide(L)'
;MSPTMAVALAALALAAGAAKQPLRFGQTAELDSIKILLPVLQGARENPPKPPEVFRYTLSRGGQSWIEDRCEAVDLWAERQFVACWVDPRGNVMTMARIRKTLPPALLGVQVTRDAFDRAIADAAFDVLPESDDAVVAAWMETFCRSRAAGAPTTVKVNTSRLAETLQIPIEDPLTRAYAFRLNPQYPGQAKAENGWFALVLNLADRPDGDTDRAIRDGLIGGIKSTGFFDGSRATSVKKNRSRTPPASVRESPGRERARASIAFMDKWWYMDSPNYIMLSDNQAAEQFAAKLLDELERLRPYFIKAVPPFGEVEEEVGVVRLFENEADYVAYLQGDFAEMDPRMTAGIFSGSRRELVIRPTSSAASNREGSVRDILKHEGFHQYVFLALAGRTPAAWFNEGFAGFFENCDIGSGSSGIVVGESKRHAALLERMVKDKDVDWVPAMTAFLALDYPRFYAVPERNYALAWGVVYYLMRGAPLERGQPYADVIGAYLAELERGGDPGRATAAAFADVDMKKFCGDFTSFWRTTKERQDAMRKPWR
;
A
#
# COMPACT_ATOMS: atom_id res chain seq x y z
N MET A 1 -18.43 61.17 -10.86
CA MET A 1 -18.77 60.69 -12.22
C MET A 1 -18.49 59.19 -12.26
N SER A 2 -19.53 58.39 -12.02
CA SER A 2 -19.66 56.98 -12.47
C SER A 2 -20.32 57.00 -13.87
N PRO A 3 -20.31 55.92 -14.70
CA PRO A 3 -20.92 54.61 -14.44
C PRO A 3 -20.06 53.39 -14.91
N THR A 4 -20.09 52.19 -14.32
CA THR A 4 -21.07 51.08 -14.40
C THR A 4 -21.49 50.60 -15.81
N MET A 5 -21.36 49.27 -16.00
CA MET A 5 -22.24 48.33 -16.71
C MET A 5 -21.89 47.84 -18.13
N ALA A 6 -22.02 46.51 -18.27
CA ALA A 6 -22.30 45.70 -19.47
C ALA A 6 -21.14 45.23 -20.37
N VAL A 7 -20.59 44.06 -20.05
CA VAL A 7 -20.57 42.95 -21.03
C VAL A 7 -21.02 41.68 -20.31
N ALA A 8 -22.28 41.34 -20.52
CA ALA A 8 -22.87 40.07 -20.14
C ALA A 8 -22.69 39.06 -21.31
N LEU A 9 -22.63 37.78 -20.96
CA LEU A 9 -22.79 36.60 -21.82
C LEU A 9 -21.75 36.40 -22.95
N ALA A 10 -20.70 35.63 -22.63
CA ALA A 10 -20.19 34.59 -23.54
C ALA A 10 -19.42 33.49 -22.77
N ALA A 11 -19.84 33.16 -21.55
CA ALA A 11 -19.56 31.84 -21.00
C ALA A 11 -20.67 30.91 -21.51
N LEU A 12 -20.62 30.60 -22.81
CA LEU A 12 -21.39 29.48 -23.32
C LEU A 12 -20.82 28.26 -22.62
N ALA A 13 -21.64 27.72 -21.73
CA ALA A 13 -21.47 26.41 -21.14
C ALA A 13 -21.25 25.40 -22.28
N LEU A 14 -19.98 25.09 -22.55
CA LEU A 14 -19.61 23.77 -23.03
C LEU A 14 -19.58 22.82 -21.82
N ALA A 15 -20.72 22.74 -21.12
CA ALA A 15 -21.21 21.46 -20.67
C ALA A 15 -21.66 20.72 -21.93
N ALA A 16 -20.69 20.36 -22.78
CA ALA A 16 -20.90 19.34 -23.77
C ALA A 16 -21.25 18.10 -22.95
N GLY A 17 -22.54 17.77 -22.91
CA GLY A 17 -22.97 16.44 -22.51
C GLY A 17 -22.19 15.50 -23.41
N ALA A 18 -21.10 14.93 -22.88
CA ALA A 18 -20.40 13.87 -23.54
C ALA A 18 -21.45 12.79 -23.74
N ALA A 19 -21.91 12.60 -24.98
CA ALA A 19 -22.86 11.57 -25.31
C ALA A 19 -22.37 10.28 -24.65
N LYS A 20 -23.20 9.71 -23.77
CA LYS A 20 -22.86 8.53 -22.97
C LYS A 20 -22.44 7.43 -23.94
N GLN A 21 -21.12 7.26 -24.11
CA GLN A 21 -20.64 6.25 -25.05
C GLN A 21 -21.02 4.87 -24.49
N PRO A 22 -21.57 3.98 -25.32
CA PRO A 22 -21.93 2.64 -24.86
C PRO A 22 -20.70 1.94 -24.32
N LEU A 23 -20.89 1.12 -23.28
CA LEU A 23 -19.83 0.27 -22.74
C LEU A 23 -19.31 -0.65 -23.85
N ARG A 24 -17.98 -0.80 -23.94
CA ARG A 24 -17.34 -1.63 -24.96
C ARG A 24 -16.33 -2.57 -24.32
N PHE A 25 -16.24 -3.77 -24.88
CA PHE A 25 -15.26 -4.79 -24.53
C PHE A 25 -14.40 -5.00 -25.76
N GLY A 26 -13.08 -4.77 -25.63
CA GLY A 26 -12.20 -4.68 -26.80
C GLY A 26 -10.83 -5.31 -26.62
N GLN A 27 -10.32 -5.34 -25.39
CA GLN A 27 -9.12 -6.10 -25.04
C GLN A 27 -9.53 -7.44 -24.43
N THR A 28 -8.65 -8.43 -24.48
CA THR A 28 -8.87 -9.73 -23.84
C THR A 28 -7.74 -9.97 -22.86
N ALA A 29 -8.07 -10.27 -21.60
CA ALA A 29 -7.12 -10.73 -20.61
C ALA A 29 -6.93 -12.24 -20.72
N GLU A 30 -5.67 -12.70 -20.71
CA GLU A 30 -5.31 -14.11 -20.78
C GLU A 30 -5.06 -14.66 -19.37
N LEU A 31 -6.06 -15.38 -18.83
CA LEU A 31 -6.03 -15.96 -17.49
C LEU A 31 -5.59 -17.42 -17.58
N ASP A 32 -4.33 -17.62 -17.98
CA ASP A 32 -3.78 -18.92 -18.42
C ASP A 32 -3.88 -20.05 -17.41
N SER A 33 -3.70 -19.74 -16.12
CA SER A 33 -3.74 -20.74 -15.04
C SER A 33 -5.16 -21.28 -14.79
N ILE A 34 -6.18 -20.55 -15.23
CA ILE A 34 -7.60 -20.98 -15.22
C ILE A 34 -8.18 -21.22 -16.60
N LYS A 35 -7.35 -21.11 -17.64
CA LYS A 35 -7.71 -21.38 -19.05
C LYS A 35 -8.84 -20.50 -19.58
N ILE A 36 -8.94 -19.25 -19.11
CA ILE A 36 -9.97 -18.29 -19.53
C ILE A 36 -9.34 -17.15 -20.35
N LEU A 37 -9.99 -16.82 -21.47
CA LEU A 37 -9.81 -15.59 -22.21
C LEU A 37 -11.03 -14.71 -21.91
N LEU A 38 -10.81 -13.62 -21.17
CA LEU A 38 -11.86 -12.75 -20.68
C LEU A 38 -11.86 -11.43 -21.46
N PRO A 39 -12.93 -11.05 -22.17
CA PRO A 39 -13.07 -9.69 -22.67
C PRO A 39 -13.02 -8.70 -21.49
N VAL A 40 -12.22 -7.65 -21.60
CA VAL A 40 -12.15 -6.59 -20.59
C VAL A 40 -12.66 -5.27 -21.15
N LEU A 41 -13.06 -4.38 -20.24
CA LEU A 41 -13.50 -3.03 -20.54
C LEU A 41 -12.49 -2.33 -21.47
N GLN A 42 -12.99 -1.67 -22.51
CA GLN A 42 -12.14 -1.00 -23.49
C GLN A 42 -11.29 0.10 -22.82
N GLY A 43 -9.98 0.02 -23.01
CA GLY A 43 -9.03 0.99 -22.44
C GLY A 43 -8.82 0.82 -20.94
N ALA A 44 -9.32 -0.27 -20.34
CA ALA A 44 -9.10 -0.53 -18.94
C ALA A 44 -7.66 -0.92 -18.63
N ARG A 45 -7.27 -0.58 -17.40
CA ARG A 45 -5.99 -0.92 -16.78
C ARG A 45 -6.22 -1.92 -15.66
N GLU A 46 -5.21 -2.74 -15.39
CA GLU A 46 -5.23 -3.68 -14.27
C GLU A 46 -5.20 -2.92 -12.95
N ASN A 47 -6.07 -3.31 -12.01
CA ASN A 47 -6.28 -2.62 -10.74
C ASN A 47 -6.15 -3.64 -9.60
N PRO A 48 -4.95 -3.88 -9.06
CA PRO A 48 -4.74 -4.85 -7.98
C PRO A 48 -5.56 -4.49 -6.75
N PRO A 49 -6.01 -5.49 -5.97
CA PRO A 49 -6.76 -5.25 -4.76
C PRO A 49 -5.85 -4.65 -3.68
N LYS A 50 -6.46 -3.95 -2.73
CA LYS A 50 -5.77 -3.58 -1.49
C LYS A 50 -5.63 -4.80 -0.59
N PRO A 51 -4.52 -4.96 0.15
CA PRO A 51 -4.47 -5.92 1.24
C PRO A 51 -5.62 -5.69 2.24
N PRO A 52 -6.18 -6.75 2.84
CA PRO A 52 -7.12 -6.61 3.95
C PRO A 52 -6.58 -5.70 5.04
N GLU A 53 -7.44 -4.83 5.58
CA GLU A 53 -7.03 -3.95 6.67
C GLU A 53 -6.77 -4.74 7.95
N VAL A 54 -5.70 -4.39 8.65
CA VAL A 54 -5.23 -5.00 9.88
C VAL A 54 -5.52 -4.07 11.05
N PHE A 55 -6.34 -4.55 11.97
CA PHE A 55 -6.67 -3.93 13.24
C PHE A 55 -5.81 -4.58 14.33
N ARG A 56 -4.96 -3.77 14.96
CA ARG A 56 -4.08 -4.23 16.04
C ARG A 56 -4.75 -4.02 17.39
N TYR A 57 -4.93 -5.11 18.14
CA TYR A 57 -5.50 -5.10 19.48
C TYR A 57 -4.42 -5.32 20.54
N THR A 58 -4.52 -4.57 21.63
CA THR A 58 -3.85 -4.95 22.89
C THR A 58 -4.89 -5.60 23.79
N LEU A 59 -4.79 -6.91 23.96
CA LEU A 59 -5.73 -7.71 24.74
C LEU A 59 -5.15 -8.02 26.10
N SER A 60 -6.00 -8.13 27.13
CA SER A 60 -5.57 -8.55 28.47
C SER A 60 -6.53 -9.55 29.09
N ARG A 61 -5.98 -10.56 29.76
CA ARG A 61 -6.75 -11.59 30.48
C ARG A 61 -5.92 -12.12 31.64
N GLY A 62 -6.49 -12.14 32.84
CA GLY A 62 -5.85 -12.74 34.02
C GLY A 62 -4.49 -12.13 34.38
N GLY A 63 -4.30 -10.83 34.14
CA GLY A 63 -3.03 -10.13 34.41
C GLY A 63 -1.96 -10.27 33.32
N GLN A 64 -2.21 -11.04 32.25
CA GLN A 64 -1.37 -11.08 31.06
C GLN A 64 -1.91 -10.12 30.00
N SER A 65 -1.01 -9.52 29.21
CA SER A 65 -1.34 -8.70 28.06
C SER A 65 -0.61 -9.22 26.83
N TRP A 66 -1.26 -9.23 25.67
CA TRP A 66 -0.65 -9.58 24.39
C TRP A 66 -1.19 -8.72 23.26
N ILE A 67 -0.48 -8.70 22.15
CA ILE A 67 -0.89 -8.00 20.92
C ILE A 67 -1.45 -9.03 19.95
N GLU A 68 -2.55 -8.68 19.28
CA GLU A 68 -3.18 -9.55 18.29
C GLU A 68 -3.64 -8.72 17.08
N ASP A 69 -3.24 -9.16 15.88
CA ASP A 69 -3.65 -8.56 14.61
C ASP A 69 -4.88 -9.29 14.06
N ARG A 70 -5.93 -8.52 13.75
CA ARG A 70 -7.19 -9.02 13.19
C ARG A 70 -7.53 -8.32 11.89
N CYS A 71 -8.27 -9.00 11.03
CA CYS A 71 -8.87 -8.42 9.83
C CYS A 71 -10.37 -8.71 9.82
N GLU A 72 -11.14 -7.93 9.07
CA GLU A 72 -12.52 -8.29 8.75
C GLU A 72 -12.54 -9.64 8.02
N ALA A 73 -13.32 -10.61 8.53
CA ALA A 73 -13.33 -11.95 7.95
C ALA A 73 -13.80 -11.96 6.49
N VAL A 74 -14.70 -11.03 6.13
CA VAL A 74 -15.17 -10.86 4.75
C VAL A 74 -14.06 -10.40 3.80
N ASP A 75 -13.09 -9.61 4.28
CA ASP A 75 -11.93 -9.18 3.48
C ASP A 75 -10.97 -10.33 3.25
N LEU A 76 -10.68 -11.11 4.30
CA LEU A 76 -9.86 -12.32 4.20
C LEU A 76 -10.48 -13.35 3.25
N TRP A 77 -11.79 -13.51 3.33
CA TRP A 77 -12.55 -14.37 2.44
C TRP A 77 -12.51 -13.87 0.99
N ALA A 78 -12.77 -12.59 0.74
CA ALA A 78 -12.73 -12.02 -0.61
C ALA A 78 -11.32 -12.10 -1.22
N GLU A 79 -10.27 -11.85 -0.44
CA GLU A 79 -8.86 -12.00 -0.84
C GLU A 79 -8.58 -13.40 -1.41
N ARG A 80 -9.12 -14.46 -0.77
CA ARG A 80 -8.93 -15.85 -1.24
C ARG A 80 -9.70 -16.19 -2.50
N GLN A 81 -10.76 -15.46 -2.82
CA GLN A 81 -11.57 -15.72 -4.01
C GLN A 81 -11.10 -14.91 -5.22
N PHE A 82 -10.36 -13.83 -4.98
CA PHE A 82 -9.94 -12.88 -6.01
C PHE A 82 -9.15 -13.55 -7.15
N VAL A 83 -9.42 -13.12 -8.38
CA VAL A 83 -8.63 -13.48 -9.57
C VAL A 83 -7.94 -12.24 -10.11
N ALA A 84 -8.72 -11.29 -10.63
CA ALA A 84 -8.19 -10.09 -11.26
C ALA A 84 -9.24 -8.96 -11.24
N CYS A 85 -8.78 -7.73 -11.42
CA CYS A 85 -9.65 -6.56 -11.45
C CYS A 85 -9.11 -5.53 -12.45
N TRP A 86 -10.02 -4.84 -13.12
CA TRP A 86 -9.74 -3.82 -14.12
C TRP A 86 -10.57 -2.58 -13.86
N VAL A 87 -10.02 -1.42 -14.18
CA VAL A 87 -10.72 -0.13 -14.11
C VAL A 87 -10.57 0.61 -15.44
N ASP A 88 -11.67 1.12 -15.98
CA ASP A 88 -11.66 1.92 -17.22
C ASP A 88 -11.47 3.42 -16.94
N PRO A 89 -11.20 4.26 -17.96
CA PRO A 89 -11.03 5.70 -17.78
C PRO A 89 -12.26 6.44 -17.26
N ARG A 90 -13.45 5.82 -17.28
CA ARG A 90 -14.69 6.36 -16.73
C ARG A 90 -14.89 6.00 -15.26
N GLY A 91 -14.03 5.14 -14.70
CA GLY A 91 -14.15 4.64 -13.33
C GLY A 91 -15.04 3.41 -13.19
N ASN A 92 -15.44 2.76 -14.29
CA ASN A 92 -16.12 1.46 -14.21
C ASN A 92 -15.10 0.42 -13.75
N VAL A 93 -15.44 -0.36 -12.73
CA VAL A 93 -14.59 -1.42 -12.18
C VAL A 93 -15.19 -2.77 -12.55
N MET A 94 -14.36 -3.65 -13.11
CA MET A 94 -14.71 -5.04 -13.39
C MET A 94 -13.82 -5.96 -12.55
N THR A 95 -14.43 -6.78 -11.70
CA THR A 95 -13.74 -7.74 -10.85
C THR A 95 -14.13 -9.16 -11.24
N MET A 96 -13.13 -10.02 -11.37
CA MET A 96 -13.30 -11.46 -11.53
C MET A 96 -12.85 -12.19 -10.26
N ALA A 97 -13.63 -13.18 -9.86
CA ALA A 97 -13.33 -14.04 -8.72
C ALA A 97 -13.70 -15.50 -9.02
N ARG A 98 -13.13 -16.43 -8.26
CA ARG A 98 -13.56 -17.82 -8.18
C ARG A 98 -14.57 -17.96 -7.05
N ILE A 99 -15.65 -18.68 -7.30
CA ILE A 99 -16.65 -19.01 -6.30
C ILE A 99 -16.28 -20.39 -5.74
N ARG A 100 -15.44 -20.44 -4.71
CA ARG A 100 -14.96 -21.72 -4.13
C ARG A 100 -15.52 -22.05 -2.76
N LYS A 101 -15.80 -21.04 -1.96
CA LYS A 101 -16.17 -21.17 -0.54
C LYS A 101 -17.21 -20.12 -0.17
N THR A 102 -18.30 -20.48 0.49
CA THR A 102 -19.16 -19.51 1.16
C THR A 102 -18.46 -18.96 2.41
N LEU A 103 -18.81 -17.74 2.83
CA LEU A 103 -18.33 -17.21 4.11
C LEU A 103 -19.12 -17.91 5.23
N PRO A 104 -18.46 -18.51 6.24
CA PRO A 104 -19.15 -19.07 7.39
C PRO A 104 -20.05 -18.00 8.05
N PRO A 105 -21.34 -18.27 8.31
CA PRO A 105 -22.24 -17.26 8.87
C PRO A 105 -21.77 -16.67 10.20
N ALA A 106 -21.06 -17.47 11.01
CA ALA A 106 -20.47 -17.03 12.28
C ALA A 106 -19.33 -15.99 12.13
N LEU A 107 -18.81 -15.80 10.91
CA LEU A 107 -17.76 -14.85 10.60
C LEU A 107 -18.28 -13.55 9.96
N LEU A 108 -19.58 -13.47 9.65
CA LEU A 108 -20.15 -12.28 9.03
C LEU A 108 -20.11 -11.09 10.00
N GLY A 109 -19.43 -10.01 9.60
CA GLY A 109 -19.26 -8.81 10.43
C GLY A 109 -18.35 -9.00 11.64
N VAL A 110 -17.46 -9.99 11.60
CA VAL A 110 -16.52 -10.30 12.69
C VAL A 110 -15.09 -10.06 12.25
N GLN A 111 -14.31 -9.44 13.14
CA GLN A 111 -12.86 -9.36 13.02
C GLN A 111 -12.18 -10.58 13.65
N VAL A 112 -11.29 -11.21 12.90
CA VAL A 112 -10.60 -12.45 13.29
C VAL A 112 -9.12 -12.41 12.93
N THR A 113 -8.31 -13.18 13.64
CA THR A 113 -6.93 -13.44 13.21
C THR A 113 -6.95 -14.28 11.93
N ARG A 114 -5.90 -14.16 11.11
CA ARG A 114 -5.75 -14.98 9.90
C ARG A 114 -5.76 -16.48 10.23
N ASP A 115 -5.05 -16.89 11.27
CA ASP A 115 -5.05 -18.29 11.73
C ASP A 115 -6.43 -18.81 12.14
N ALA A 116 -7.23 -17.98 12.82
CA ALA A 116 -8.59 -18.36 13.21
C ALA A 116 -9.51 -18.46 11.97
N PHE A 117 -9.38 -17.51 11.04
CA PHE A 117 -10.08 -17.53 9.77
C PHE A 117 -9.75 -18.79 8.96
N ASP A 118 -8.46 -19.11 8.85
CA ASP A 118 -7.95 -20.25 8.08
C ASP A 118 -8.49 -21.58 8.61
N ARG A 119 -8.56 -21.73 9.94
CA ARG A 119 -9.20 -22.91 10.56
C ARG A 119 -10.69 -22.96 10.29
N ALA A 120 -11.39 -21.83 10.37
CA ALA A 120 -12.83 -21.78 10.19
C ALA A 120 -13.27 -22.05 8.74
N ILE A 121 -12.52 -21.55 7.74
CA ILE A 121 -12.85 -21.70 6.32
C ILE A 121 -12.42 -23.05 5.73
N ALA A 122 -11.62 -23.83 6.46
CA ALA A 122 -11.13 -25.13 6.00
C ALA A 122 -12.24 -26.20 5.89
N ASP A 123 -13.35 -26.02 6.59
CA ASP A 123 -14.48 -26.97 6.56
C ASP A 123 -15.05 -27.11 5.13
N ALA A 124 -15.22 -28.36 4.69
CA ALA A 124 -15.78 -28.70 3.39
C ALA A 124 -17.27 -28.34 3.27
N ALA A 125 -17.98 -28.16 4.38
CA ALA A 125 -19.38 -27.70 4.39
C ALA A 125 -19.56 -26.32 3.74
N PHE A 126 -18.49 -25.53 3.64
CA PHE A 126 -18.50 -24.24 2.97
C PHE A 126 -18.08 -24.30 1.50
N ASP A 127 -17.69 -25.46 0.97
CA ASP A 127 -17.33 -25.60 -0.45
C ASP A 127 -18.50 -25.26 -1.38
N VAL A 128 -18.22 -24.48 -2.42
CA VAL A 128 -19.14 -24.26 -3.53
C VAL A 128 -18.67 -25.16 -4.67
N LEU A 129 -19.50 -26.14 -4.99
CA LEU A 129 -19.26 -27.16 -6.00
C LEU A 129 -19.97 -26.78 -7.31
N PRO A 130 -19.57 -27.36 -8.46
CA PRO A 130 -20.23 -27.11 -9.74
C PRO A 130 -21.72 -27.38 -9.75
N GLU A 131 -22.16 -28.34 -8.93
CA GLU A 131 -23.54 -28.77 -8.72
C GLU A 131 -24.26 -28.01 -7.59
N SER A 132 -23.62 -27.04 -6.94
CA SER A 132 -24.27 -26.22 -5.92
C SER A 132 -25.45 -25.45 -6.50
N ASP A 133 -26.54 -25.38 -5.72
CA ASP A 133 -27.76 -24.68 -6.10
C ASP A 133 -27.52 -23.19 -6.37
N ASP A 134 -28.32 -22.62 -7.28
CA ASP A 134 -28.32 -21.18 -7.62
C ASP A 134 -28.42 -20.28 -6.38
N ALA A 135 -29.14 -20.71 -5.35
CA ALA A 135 -29.27 -19.99 -4.08
C ALA A 135 -27.94 -19.85 -3.32
N VAL A 136 -27.08 -20.87 -3.38
CA VAL A 136 -25.72 -20.83 -2.79
C VAL A 136 -24.85 -19.84 -3.56
N VAL A 137 -24.92 -19.88 -4.89
CA VAL A 137 -24.19 -18.95 -5.76
C VAL A 137 -24.68 -17.51 -5.55
N ALA A 138 -25.98 -17.31 -5.39
CA ALA A 138 -26.57 -16.00 -5.08
C ALA A 138 -26.08 -15.47 -3.73
N ALA A 139 -26.15 -16.27 -2.65
CA ALA A 139 -25.68 -15.88 -1.32
C ALA A 139 -24.17 -15.56 -1.30
N TRP A 140 -23.38 -16.32 -2.06
CA TRP A 140 -21.97 -15.99 -2.28
C TRP A 140 -21.83 -14.61 -2.93
N MET A 141 -22.61 -14.33 -3.97
CA MET A 141 -22.57 -13.06 -4.70
C MET A 141 -23.01 -11.87 -3.84
N GLU A 142 -24.02 -12.05 -2.98
CA GLU A 142 -24.44 -11.02 -2.03
C GLU A 142 -23.31 -10.62 -1.08
N THR A 143 -22.60 -11.62 -0.56
CA THR A 143 -21.46 -11.41 0.34
C THR A 143 -20.32 -10.70 -0.39
N PHE A 144 -20.00 -11.13 -1.61
CA PHE A 144 -18.92 -10.55 -2.41
C PHE A 144 -19.21 -9.11 -2.87
N CYS A 145 -20.45 -8.85 -3.31
CA CYS A 145 -20.91 -7.51 -3.71
C CYS A 145 -21.21 -6.59 -2.52
N ARG A 146 -21.25 -7.12 -1.29
CA ARG A 146 -21.70 -6.41 -0.07
C ARG A 146 -23.08 -5.77 -0.23
N SER A 147 -23.95 -6.43 -0.98
CA SER A 147 -25.27 -5.92 -1.34
C SER A 147 -26.21 -7.10 -1.56
N ARG A 148 -27.47 -6.95 -1.18
CA ARG A 148 -28.45 -8.05 -1.26
C ARG A 148 -28.87 -8.31 -2.71
N ALA A 149 -29.37 -9.52 -2.97
CA ALA A 149 -30.02 -9.82 -4.21
C ALA A 149 -31.42 -9.20 -4.22
N ALA A 150 -31.75 -8.48 -5.30
CA ALA A 150 -33.07 -7.90 -5.53
C ALA A 150 -34.10 -8.93 -6.04
N GLY A 151 -33.69 -10.18 -6.24
CA GLY A 151 -34.54 -11.26 -6.75
C GLY A 151 -33.77 -12.56 -6.98
N ALA A 152 -34.47 -13.57 -7.49
CA ALA A 152 -33.85 -14.86 -7.81
C ALA A 152 -32.84 -14.74 -8.97
N PRO A 153 -31.77 -15.55 -8.99
CA PRO A 153 -30.89 -15.68 -10.15
C PRO A 153 -31.67 -16.02 -11.42
N THR A 154 -31.20 -15.51 -12.56
CA THR A 154 -31.82 -15.77 -13.86
C THR A 154 -30.79 -16.32 -14.84
N THR A 155 -31.15 -17.40 -15.54
CA THR A 155 -30.27 -17.99 -16.55
C THR A 155 -30.13 -17.06 -17.76
N VAL A 156 -28.88 -16.76 -18.11
CA VAL A 156 -28.53 -15.97 -19.30
C VAL A 156 -28.10 -16.90 -20.41
N LYS A 157 -28.90 -17.00 -21.47
CA LYS A 157 -28.59 -17.84 -22.64
C LYS A 157 -27.66 -17.12 -23.61
N VAL A 158 -26.37 -17.14 -23.33
CA VAL A 158 -25.33 -16.59 -24.20
C VAL A 158 -24.11 -17.52 -24.23
N ASN A 159 -23.49 -17.70 -25.40
CA ASN A 159 -22.28 -18.53 -25.57
C ASN A 159 -22.40 -19.94 -24.97
N THR A 160 -23.59 -20.55 -25.08
CA THR A 160 -23.96 -21.83 -24.46
C THR A 160 -23.14 -23.04 -24.95
N SER A 161 -22.38 -22.89 -26.04
CA SER A 161 -21.44 -23.91 -26.47
C SER A 161 -20.21 -23.96 -25.55
N ARG A 162 -19.73 -22.81 -25.06
CA ARG A 162 -18.52 -22.68 -24.23
C ARG A 162 -18.80 -22.48 -22.76
N LEU A 163 -20.00 -22.01 -22.42
CA LEU A 163 -20.44 -21.84 -21.04
C LEU A 163 -21.49 -22.90 -20.75
N ALA A 164 -21.22 -23.77 -19.78
CA ALA A 164 -22.20 -24.75 -19.33
C ALA A 164 -23.41 -24.04 -18.71
N GLU A 165 -23.13 -22.97 -17.98
CA GLU A 165 -24.13 -22.20 -17.27
C GLU A 165 -23.71 -20.75 -17.10
N THR A 166 -24.68 -19.86 -17.10
CA THR A 166 -24.50 -18.46 -16.76
C THR A 166 -25.74 -17.94 -16.06
N LEU A 167 -25.54 -17.37 -14.89
CA LEU A 167 -26.56 -16.75 -14.06
C LEU A 167 -26.30 -15.25 -14.01
N GLN A 168 -27.35 -14.44 -14.14
CA GLN A 168 -27.36 -13.05 -13.71
C GLN A 168 -27.96 -12.99 -12.31
N ILE A 169 -27.24 -12.37 -11.38
CA ILE A 169 -27.68 -12.17 -10.01
C ILE A 169 -28.11 -10.70 -9.92
N PRO A 170 -29.41 -10.41 -9.77
CA PRO A 170 -29.87 -9.04 -9.64
C PRO A 170 -29.43 -8.50 -8.27
N ILE A 171 -28.54 -7.50 -8.25
CA ILE A 171 -28.07 -6.86 -7.01
C ILE A 171 -28.88 -5.59 -6.76
N GLU A 172 -29.21 -5.29 -5.50
CA GLU A 172 -29.99 -4.11 -5.11
C GLU A 172 -29.30 -2.78 -5.49
N ASP A 173 -27.97 -2.74 -5.47
CA ASP A 173 -27.22 -1.59 -5.96
C ASP A 173 -27.45 -1.42 -7.48
N PRO A 174 -28.10 -0.32 -7.92
CA PRO A 174 -28.40 -0.11 -9.34
C PRO A 174 -27.16 0.07 -10.21
N LEU A 175 -26.00 0.38 -9.62
CA LEU A 175 -24.72 0.53 -10.31
C LEU A 175 -23.96 -0.80 -10.46
N THR A 176 -24.41 -1.86 -9.78
CA THR A 176 -23.75 -3.16 -9.83
C THR A 176 -24.42 -4.08 -10.85
N ARG A 177 -23.60 -4.83 -11.58
CA ARG A 177 -24.01 -5.98 -12.39
C ARG A 177 -23.18 -7.19 -12.01
N ALA A 178 -23.84 -8.27 -11.62
CA ALA A 178 -23.18 -9.48 -11.16
C ALA A 178 -23.62 -10.69 -11.99
N TYR A 179 -22.63 -11.45 -12.46
CA TYR A 179 -22.82 -12.68 -13.22
C TYR A 179 -22.00 -13.80 -12.59
N ALA A 180 -22.57 -14.98 -12.54
CA ALA A 180 -21.85 -16.21 -12.26
C ALA A 180 -21.83 -17.09 -13.52
N PHE A 181 -20.72 -17.75 -13.82
CA PHE A 181 -20.64 -18.64 -14.99
C PHE A 181 -19.75 -19.85 -14.74
N ARG A 182 -19.95 -20.89 -15.54
CA ARG A 182 -19.10 -22.09 -15.61
C ARG A 182 -18.69 -22.37 -17.04
N LEU A 183 -17.45 -22.79 -17.23
CA LEU A 183 -16.97 -23.30 -18.52
C LEU A 183 -17.65 -24.62 -18.84
N ASN A 184 -17.84 -24.91 -20.13
CA ASN A 184 -18.40 -26.17 -20.60
C ASN A 184 -17.28 -27.22 -20.77
N PRO A 185 -17.14 -28.21 -19.88
CA PRO A 185 -16.07 -29.21 -19.99
C PRO A 185 -16.18 -30.06 -21.26
N GLN A 186 -17.35 -30.12 -21.89
CA GLN A 186 -17.57 -30.84 -23.16
C GLN A 186 -17.13 -30.04 -24.39
N TYR A 187 -16.86 -28.74 -24.24
CA TYR A 187 -16.38 -27.93 -25.36
C TYR A 187 -14.92 -28.29 -25.70
N PRO A 188 -14.56 -28.43 -26.99
CA PRO A 188 -13.19 -28.73 -27.39
C PRO A 188 -12.17 -27.78 -26.77
N GLY A 189 -11.17 -28.33 -26.08
CA GLY A 189 -10.12 -27.56 -25.40
C GLY A 189 -10.45 -27.12 -23.96
N GLN A 190 -11.64 -27.42 -23.43
CA GLN A 190 -12.06 -27.07 -22.05
C GLN A 190 -12.06 -28.24 -21.06
N ALA A 191 -11.82 -29.48 -21.51
CA ALA A 191 -11.84 -30.66 -20.64
C ALA A 191 -10.87 -30.60 -19.44
N LYS A 192 -9.79 -29.81 -19.55
CA LYS A 192 -8.80 -29.58 -18.48
C LYS A 192 -8.93 -28.23 -17.77
N ALA A 193 -9.94 -27.42 -18.13
CA ALA A 193 -10.19 -26.16 -17.46
C ALA A 193 -10.79 -26.42 -16.07
N GLU A 194 -10.70 -25.43 -15.19
CA GLU A 194 -11.30 -25.50 -13.85
C GLU A 194 -12.82 -25.64 -14.01
N ASN A 195 -13.36 -26.78 -13.59
CA ASN A 195 -14.79 -27.05 -13.55
C ASN A 195 -15.34 -26.49 -12.24
N GLY A 196 -15.42 -25.17 -12.14
CA GLY A 196 -15.90 -24.45 -10.97
C GLY A 196 -16.66 -23.19 -11.38
N TRP A 197 -17.32 -22.55 -10.42
CA TRP A 197 -18.04 -21.30 -10.63
C TRP A 197 -17.09 -20.11 -10.61
N PHE A 198 -17.30 -19.17 -11.54
CA PHE A 198 -16.62 -17.89 -11.60
C PHE A 198 -17.62 -16.76 -11.45
N ALA A 199 -17.20 -15.67 -10.80
CA ALA A 199 -17.95 -14.44 -10.65
C ALA A 199 -17.37 -13.34 -11.54
N LEU A 200 -18.24 -12.54 -12.16
CA LEU A 200 -17.93 -11.26 -12.77
C LEU A 200 -18.82 -10.20 -12.16
N VAL A 201 -18.21 -9.23 -11.48
CA VAL A 201 -18.88 -8.10 -10.85
C VAL A 201 -18.42 -6.83 -11.53
N LEU A 202 -19.36 -6.06 -12.06
CA LEU A 202 -19.14 -4.73 -12.62
C LEU A 202 -19.76 -3.70 -11.69
N ASN A 203 -18.94 -2.79 -11.17
CA ASN A 203 -19.38 -1.58 -10.48
C ASN A 203 -19.25 -0.41 -11.45
N LEU A 204 -20.39 0.12 -11.90
CA LEU A 204 -20.44 1.10 -12.97
C LEU A 204 -20.44 2.53 -12.40
N ALA A 205 -19.75 3.44 -13.08
CA ALA A 205 -19.69 4.85 -12.69
C ALA A 205 -21.04 5.56 -12.89
N ASP A 206 -21.85 5.10 -13.84
CA ASP A 206 -23.16 5.64 -14.19
C ASP A 206 -24.21 4.54 -14.14
N ARG A 207 -25.48 4.92 -13.89
CA ARG A 207 -26.60 3.98 -14.00
C ARG A 207 -26.63 3.36 -15.40
N PRO A 208 -26.60 2.03 -15.53
CA PRO A 208 -26.68 1.35 -16.82
C PRO A 208 -28.05 1.54 -17.47
N ASP A 209 -28.04 1.59 -18.80
CA ASP A 209 -29.21 1.53 -19.67
C ASP A 209 -29.26 0.19 -20.40
N GLY A 210 -30.31 -0.04 -21.19
CA GLY A 210 -30.49 -1.29 -21.93
C GLY A 210 -29.37 -1.60 -22.93
N ASP A 211 -28.68 -0.58 -23.46
CA ASP A 211 -27.54 -0.77 -24.35
C ASP A 211 -26.29 -1.20 -23.57
N THR A 212 -26.08 -0.63 -22.38
CA THR A 212 -25.04 -1.07 -21.44
C THR A 212 -25.26 -2.53 -21.02
N ASP A 213 -26.49 -2.89 -20.63
CA ASP A 213 -26.82 -4.27 -20.25
C ASP A 213 -26.64 -5.25 -21.43
N ARG A 214 -27.00 -4.83 -22.64
CA ARG A 214 -26.76 -5.61 -23.87
C ARG A 214 -25.26 -5.78 -24.15
N ALA A 215 -24.47 -4.72 -24.00
CA ALA A 215 -23.02 -4.77 -24.21
C ALA A 215 -22.34 -5.71 -23.20
N ILE A 216 -22.77 -5.71 -21.94
CA ILE A 216 -22.26 -6.64 -20.92
C ILE A 216 -22.64 -8.07 -21.30
N ARG A 217 -23.92 -8.34 -21.59
CA ARG A 217 -24.36 -9.69 -21.94
C ARG A 217 -23.66 -10.23 -23.19
N ASP A 218 -23.69 -9.47 -24.28
CA ASP A 218 -23.26 -9.98 -25.59
C ASP A 218 -21.75 -9.81 -25.81
N GLY A 219 -21.17 -8.71 -25.31
CA GLY A 219 -19.77 -8.36 -25.49
C GLY A 219 -18.83 -8.95 -24.42
N LEU A 220 -19.23 -8.92 -23.15
CA LEU A 220 -18.44 -9.52 -22.06
C LEU A 220 -18.74 -11.01 -21.95
N ILE A 221 -19.95 -11.38 -21.53
CA ILE A 221 -20.30 -12.77 -21.24
C ILE A 221 -20.26 -13.60 -22.53
N GLY A 222 -20.85 -13.09 -23.61
CA GLY A 222 -20.83 -13.72 -24.93
C GLY A 222 -19.43 -13.86 -25.53
N GLY A 223 -18.48 -13.02 -25.11
CA GLY A 223 -17.10 -13.03 -25.58
C GLY A 223 -16.15 -13.92 -24.77
N ILE A 224 -16.58 -14.49 -23.64
CA ILE A 224 -15.75 -15.40 -22.83
C ILE A 224 -15.32 -16.60 -23.67
N LYS A 225 -14.01 -16.88 -23.68
CA LYS A 225 -13.43 -18.02 -24.39
C LYS A 225 -12.54 -18.81 -23.45
N SER A 226 -12.14 -19.98 -23.89
CA SER A 226 -11.09 -20.76 -23.26
C SER A 226 -9.80 -20.66 -24.08
N THR A 227 -8.65 -20.76 -23.43
CA THR A 227 -7.33 -20.78 -24.11
C THR A 227 -7.05 -22.10 -24.88
N GLY A 228 -8.02 -23.02 -24.94
CA GLY A 228 -7.90 -24.41 -25.43
C GLY A 228 -7.62 -24.65 -26.92
N PHE A 229 -7.35 -23.61 -27.73
CA PHE A 229 -6.75 -23.76 -29.06
C PHE A 229 -5.34 -23.19 -29.03
N PHE A 230 -4.40 -23.92 -28.42
CA PHE A 230 -2.99 -23.53 -28.38
C PHE A 230 -2.06 -24.75 -28.40
N ASP A 231 -1.17 -24.80 -29.39
CA ASP A 231 -0.29 -25.95 -29.75
C ASP A 231 1.02 -26.03 -28.97
N GLY A 232 1.12 -25.33 -27.83
CA GLY A 232 2.32 -25.34 -26.99
C GLY A 232 3.49 -24.47 -27.48
N SER A 233 3.30 -23.57 -28.45
CA SER A 233 4.40 -22.74 -28.99
C SER A 233 4.56 -21.32 -28.42
N ARG A 234 3.77 -20.88 -27.43
CA ARG A 234 3.98 -19.59 -26.75
C ARG A 234 3.85 -19.72 -25.24
N ALA A 235 4.76 -19.01 -24.58
CA ALA A 235 5.02 -19.09 -23.15
C ALA A 235 3.76 -18.80 -22.33
N THR A 236 3.39 -19.75 -21.48
CA THR A 236 2.51 -19.53 -20.33
C THR A 236 3.04 -18.37 -19.51
N SER A 237 2.19 -17.38 -19.27
CA SER A 237 2.46 -16.25 -18.37
C SER A 237 2.49 -16.73 -16.92
N VAL A 238 3.61 -17.33 -16.50
CA VAL A 238 4.17 -17.04 -15.18
C VAL A 238 5.06 -15.84 -15.45
N LYS A 239 4.52 -14.62 -15.42
CA LYS A 239 5.33 -13.40 -15.59
C LYS A 239 6.12 -13.11 -14.31
N LYS A 240 7.14 -13.96 -14.17
CA LYS A 240 8.52 -13.76 -13.74
C LYS A 240 8.70 -13.00 -12.43
N ASN A 241 9.06 -13.75 -11.39
CA ASN A 241 10.10 -13.26 -10.49
C ASN A 241 11.26 -12.79 -11.38
N ARG A 242 11.46 -11.48 -11.50
CA ARG A 242 12.53 -10.90 -12.34
C ARG A 242 13.90 -10.99 -11.67
N SER A 243 13.97 -11.63 -10.50
CA SER A 243 15.24 -11.96 -9.87
C SER A 243 16.05 -12.87 -10.80
N ARG A 244 17.23 -12.41 -11.22
CA ARG A 244 18.18 -13.22 -12.02
C ARG A 244 18.61 -14.49 -11.29
N THR A 245 18.45 -14.55 -9.97
CA THR A 245 18.49 -15.72 -9.09
C THR A 245 18.03 -15.20 -7.72
N PRO A 246 16.92 -15.66 -7.11
CA PRO A 246 16.60 -15.28 -5.74
C PRO A 246 17.82 -15.63 -4.88
N PRO A 247 18.40 -14.69 -4.12
CA PRO A 247 19.50 -15.07 -3.25
C PRO A 247 19.00 -16.21 -2.35
N ALA A 248 19.85 -17.20 -2.08
CA ALA A 248 19.49 -18.39 -1.28
C ALA A 248 18.93 -18.07 0.13
N SER A 249 18.93 -16.78 0.51
CA SER A 249 18.40 -16.19 1.73
C SER A 249 16.93 -15.74 1.67
N VAL A 250 16.23 -15.82 0.54
CA VAL A 250 14.79 -15.46 0.51
C VAL A 250 13.96 -16.60 1.12
N ARG A 251 13.44 -16.37 2.32
CA ARG A 251 12.49 -17.27 2.99
C ARG A 251 11.06 -16.98 2.51
N GLU A 252 10.34 -18.02 2.11
CA GLU A 252 8.91 -17.92 1.81
C GLU A 252 8.12 -17.61 3.09
N SER A 253 7.08 -16.78 2.96
CA SER A 253 6.20 -16.39 4.06
C SER A 253 4.78 -16.17 3.56
N PRO A 254 3.75 -16.30 4.43
CA PRO A 254 2.37 -16.03 4.04
C PRO A 254 2.18 -14.62 3.47
N GLY A 255 2.94 -13.63 3.93
CA GLY A 255 2.90 -12.27 3.39
C GLY A 255 3.38 -12.19 1.93
N ARG A 256 4.45 -12.92 1.57
CA ARG A 256 4.95 -12.98 0.19
C ARG A 256 3.96 -13.66 -0.74
N GLU A 257 3.38 -14.78 -0.29
CA GLU A 257 2.38 -15.51 -1.06
C GLU A 257 1.18 -14.64 -1.37
N ARG A 258 0.65 -13.91 -0.37
CA ARG A 258 -0.46 -12.97 -0.56
C ARG A 258 -0.10 -11.83 -1.51
N ALA A 259 1.06 -11.22 -1.34
CA ALA A 259 1.54 -10.17 -2.22
C ALA A 259 1.59 -10.65 -3.68
N ARG A 260 2.23 -11.80 -3.95
CA ARG A 260 2.29 -12.39 -5.30
C ARG A 260 0.90 -12.77 -5.83
N ALA A 261 0.03 -13.32 -4.98
CA ALA A 261 -1.35 -13.67 -5.35
C ALA A 261 -2.17 -12.45 -5.79
N SER A 262 -1.94 -11.27 -5.18
CA SER A 262 -2.65 -10.02 -5.50
C SER A 262 -2.49 -9.56 -6.96
N ILE A 263 -1.44 -10.02 -7.65
CA ILE A 263 -1.12 -9.65 -9.04
C ILE A 263 -1.01 -10.86 -9.98
N ALA A 264 -1.31 -12.08 -9.51
CA ALA A 264 -0.96 -13.32 -10.21
C ALA A 264 -1.61 -13.47 -11.61
N PHE A 265 -2.71 -12.76 -11.85
CA PHE A 265 -3.50 -12.80 -13.09
C PHE A 265 -3.44 -11.48 -13.88
N MET A 266 -2.43 -10.65 -13.59
CA MET A 266 -2.24 -9.34 -14.19
C MET A 266 -0.98 -9.34 -15.05
N ASP A 267 -1.13 -9.01 -16.32
CA ASP A 267 -0.13 -9.16 -17.37
C ASP A 267 0.97 -8.11 -17.33
N LYS A 268 0.68 -6.91 -16.80
CA LYS A 268 1.64 -5.81 -16.70
C LYS A 268 2.40 -5.82 -15.38
N TRP A 269 1.79 -6.38 -14.34
CA TRP A 269 2.39 -6.42 -13.02
C TRP A 269 3.50 -7.47 -12.94
N TRP A 270 4.59 -7.10 -12.27
CA TRP A 270 5.70 -7.97 -11.93
C TRP A 270 6.04 -7.81 -10.45
N TYR A 271 6.81 -8.76 -9.92
CA TYR A 271 7.37 -8.64 -8.57
C TYR A 271 8.87 -8.96 -8.54
N MET A 272 9.53 -8.46 -7.50
CA MET A 272 10.93 -8.74 -7.19
C MET A 272 11.10 -8.94 -5.68
N ASP A 273 11.75 -10.03 -5.30
CA ASP A 273 12.02 -10.36 -3.90
C ASP A 273 13.44 -9.98 -3.47
N SER A 274 13.58 -9.59 -2.21
CA SER A 274 14.80 -9.57 -1.42
C SER A 274 14.55 -10.28 -0.08
N PRO A 275 15.55 -10.56 0.77
CA PRO A 275 15.37 -11.29 2.04
C PRO A 275 14.23 -10.79 2.94
N ASN A 276 14.08 -9.47 3.10
CA ASN A 276 13.11 -8.82 3.99
C ASN A 276 11.99 -8.08 3.25
N TYR A 277 12.08 -7.89 1.93
CA TYR A 277 11.10 -7.11 1.17
C TYR A 277 10.60 -7.84 -0.09
N ILE A 278 9.42 -7.44 -0.56
CA ILE A 278 8.88 -7.77 -1.88
C ILE A 278 8.38 -6.49 -2.56
N MET A 279 8.88 -6.21 -3.76
CA MET A 279 8.38 -5.12 -4.59
C MET A 279 7.38 -5.65 -5.63
N LEU A 280 6.26 -4.97 -5.80
CA LEU A 280 5.26 -5.18 -6.84
C LEU A 280 5.14 -3.92 -7.68
N SER A 281 5.12 -4.06 -9.01
CA SER A 281 5.01 -2.90 -9.87
C SER A 281 4.48 -3.24 -11.26
N ASP A 282 3.71 -2.33 -11.85
CA ASP A 282 3.37 -2.29 -13.27
C ASP A 282 4.35 -1.42 -14.09
N ASN A 283 5.25 -0.69 -13.41
CA ASN A 283 6.24 0.18 -14.02
C ASN A 283 7.39 -0.62 -14.64
N GLN A 284 7.34 -0.86 -15.95
CA GLN A 284 8.36 -1.66 -16.65
C GLN A 284 9.76 -1.03 -16.61
N ALA A 285 9.85 0.31 -16.55
CA ALA A 285 11.14 0.98 -16.46
C ALA A 285 11.81 0.75 -15.10
N ALA A 286 11.02 0.54 -14.04
CA ALA A 286 11.55 0.27 -12.71
C ALA A 286 12.24 -1.10 -12.58
N GLU A 287 11.97 -2.04 -13.48
CA GLU A 287 12.67 -3.35 -13.52
C GLU A 287 14.21 -3.16 -13.59
N GLN A 288 14.67 -2.10 -14.26
CA GLN A 288 16.10 -1.83 -14.47
C GLN A 288 16.85 -1.43 -13.19
N PHE A 289 16.14 -0.89 -12.19
CA PHE A 289 16.75 -0.37 -10.96
C PHE A 289 16.16 -0.94 -9.66
N ALA A 290 15.04 -1.68 -9.71
CA ALA A 290 14.39 -2.26 -8.53
C ALA A 290 15.32 -3.12 -7.67
N ALA A 291 16.19 -3.93 -8.30
CA ALA A 291 17.14 -4.77 -7.57
C ALA A 291 18.12 -3.95 -6.72
N LYS A 292 18.57 -2.81 -7.26
CA LYS A 292 19.46 -1.88 -6.56
C LYS A 292 18.75 -1.19 -5.40
N LEU A 293 17.49 -0.80 -5.60
CA LEU A 293 16.66 -0.19 -4.56
C LEU A 293 16.41 -1.16 -3.39
N LEU A 294 16.08 -2.41 -3.69
CA LEU A 294 15.89 -3.44 -2.67
C LEU A 294 17.20 -3.77 -1.95
N ASP A 295 18.33 -3.92 -2.67
CA ASP A 295 19.66 -4.11 -2.05
C ASP A 295 20.00 -2.96 -1.09
N GLU A 296 19.69 -1.72 -1.48
CA GLU A 296 19.91 -0.54 -0.64
C GLU A 296 19.08 -0.59 0.65
N LEU A 297 17.80 -0.97 0.58
CA LEU A 297 16.97 -1.18 1.78
C LEU A 297 17.50 -2.30 2.68
N GLU A 298 17.93 -3.43 2.10
CA GLU A 298 18.52 -4.53 2.85
C GLU A 298 19.79 -4.10 3.58
N ARG A 299 20.62 -3.28 2.93
CA ARG A 299 21.88 -2.76 3.50
C ARG A 299 21.64 -1.68 4.55
N LEU A 300 20.53 -0.94 4.47
CA LEU A 300 20.13 0.03 5.50
C LEU A 300 19.49 -0.63 6.73
N ARG A 301 18.82 -1.78 6.57
CA ARG A 301 18.08 -2.44 7.66
C ARG A 301 18.89 -2.66 8.95
N PRO A 302 20.17 -3.11 8.93
CA PRO A 302 20.97 -3.20 10.16
C PRO A 302 21.16 -1.86 10.88
N TYR A 303 21.18 -0.75 10.14
CA TYR A 303 21.28 0.59 10.72
C TYR A 303 19.95 1.08 11.26
N PHE A 304 18.83 0.67 10.65
CA PHE A 304 17.51 0.87 11.24
C PHE A 304 17.41 0.16 12.60
N ILE A 305 17.84 -1.10 12.67
CA ILE A 305 17.90 -1.90 13.92
C ILE A 305 18.78 -1.25 14.97
N LYS A 306 19.94 -0.74 14.55
CA LYS A 306 20.84 -0.06 15.47
C LYS A 306 20.25 1.25 16.02
N ALA A 307 19.56 2.02 15.17
CA ALA A 307 18.96 3.29 15.57
C ALA A 307 17.72 3.09 16.44
N VAL A 308 16.88 2.11 16.08
CA VAL A 308 15.64 1.79 16.75
C VAL A 308 15.54 0.27 16.91
N PRO A 309 16.08 -0.29 18.01
CA PRO A 309 15.97 -1.71 18.30
C PRO A 309 14.50 -2.15 18.42
N PRO A 310 14.15 -3.35 17.97
CA PRO A 310 12.78 -3.86 18.09
C PRO A 310 12.38 -4.10 19.55
N PHE A 311 11.10 -3.90 19.83
CA PHE A 311 10.47 -4.22 21.11
C PHE A 311 10.21 -5.72 21.20
N GLY A 312 10.93 -6.38 22.11
CA GLY A 312 10.82 -7.83 22.33
C GLY A 312 11.05 -8.66 21.06
N GLU A 313 10.41 -9.82 21.02
CA GLU A 313 10.39 -10.68 19.84
C GLU A 313 9.32 -10.19 18.87
N VAL A 314 9.74 -9.55 17.78
CA VAL A 314 8.85 -9.12 16.69
C VAL A 314 8.89 -10.19 15.60
N GLU A 315 7.73 -10.70 15.19
CA GLU A 315 7.66 -11.57 14.02
C GLU A 315 8.19 -10.84 12.78
N GLU A 316 9.10 -11.49 12.04
CA GLU A 316 9.59 -10.97 10.78
C GLU A 316 8.50 -11.08 9.70
N GLU A 317 7.73 -10.02 9.54
CA GLU A 317 6.84 -9.83 8.39
C GLU A 317 7.63 -9.27 7.20
N VAL A 318 7.31 -9.74 5.97
CA VAL A 318 7.92 -9.19 4.76
C VAL A 318 7.42 -7.76 4.53
N GLY A 319 8.34 -6.83 4.26
CA GLY A 319 7.99 -5.49 3.83
C GLY A 319 7.46 -5.49 2.40
N VAL A 320 6.18 -5.17 2.22
CA VAL A 320 5.55 -5.06 0.89
C VAL A 320 5.74 -3.64 0.36
N VAL A 321 6.26 -3.53 -0.85
CA VAL A 321 6.48 -2.26 -1.58
C VAL A 321 5.72 -2.30 -2.89
N ARG A 322 4.82 -1.34 -3.13
CA ARG A 322 4.06 -1.19 -4.38
C ARG A 322 4.46 0.08 -5.09
N LEU A 323 4.97 -0.04 -6.31
CA LEU A 323 5.36 1.10 -7.15
C LEU A 323 4.46 1.14 -8.39
N PHE A 324 3.68 2.21 -8.53
CA PHE A 324 2.84 2.40 -9.71
C PHE A 324 3.61 2.98 -10.90
N GLU A 325 3.15 2.68 -12.12
CA GLU A 325 3.62 3.31 -13.36
C GLU A 325 3.12 4.75 -13.47
N ASN A 326 1.84 4.99 -13.14
CA ASN A 326 1.18 6.29 -13.33
C ASN A 326 0.58 6.86 -12.04
N GLU A 327 0.60 8.19 -11.92
CA GLU A 327 0.06 8.90 -10.76
C GLU A 327 -1.44 8.67 -10.55
N ALA A 328 -2.21 8.60 -11.64
CA ALA A 328 -3.65 8.36 -11.55
C ALA A 328 -3.99 6.96 -10.98
N ASP A 329 -3.10 5.98 -11.15
CA ASP A 329 -3.24 4.65 -10.50
C ASP A 329 -2.98 4.77 -9.00
N TYR A 330 -1.87 5.43 -8.63
CA TYR A 330 -1.52 5.69 -7.25
C TYR A 330 -2.63 6.41 -6.46
N VAL A 331 -3.17 7.50 -7.02
CA VAL A 331 -4.24 8.27 -6.37
C VAL A 331 -5.53 7.44 -6.22
N ALA A 332 -5.92 6.72 -7.28
CA ALA A 332 -7.10 5.86 -7.23
C ALA A 332 -6.93 4.72 -6.21
N TYR A 333 -5.73 4.14 -6.12
CA TYR A 333 -5.41 3.07 -5.19
C TYR A 333 -5.49 3.52 -3.74
N LEU A 334 -5.06 4.74 -3.41
CA LEU A 334 -5.12 5.25 -2.03
C LEU A 334 -6.45 5.92 -1.68
N GLN A 335 -7.34 6.11 -2.64
CA GLN A 335 -8.63 6.74 -2.40
C GLN A 335 -9.39 5.97 -1.31
N GLY A 336 -9.88 6.71 -0.31
CA GLY A 336 -10.63 6.18 0.82
C GLY A 336 -9.81 5.57 1.96
N ASP A 337 -8.48 5.42 1.85
CA ASP A 337 -7.66 4.90 2.96
C ASP A 337 -7.31 5.97 4.01
N PHE A 338 -7.35 7.24 3.64
CA PHE A 338 -7.00 8.35 4.53
C PHE A 338 -8.09 9.42 4.49
N ALA A 339 -8.78 9.60 5.61
CA ALA A 339 -9.92 10.54 5.70
C ALA A 339 -9.50 12.01 5.55
N GLU A 340 -8.29 12.36 5.99
CA GLU A 340 -7.81 13.75 6.10
C GLU A 340 -6.62 14.07 5.20
N MET A 341 -6.16 13.11 4.39
CA MET A 341 -5.00 13.28 3.52
C MET A 341 -5.37 13.10 2.06
N ASP A 342 -5.09 14.11 1.25
CA ASP A 342 -5.17 14.02 -0.21
C ASP A 342 -3.94 13.24 -0.73
N PRO A 343 -4.11 12.05 -1.35
CA PRO A 343 -2.98 11.28 -1.89
C PRO A 343 -2.12 12.06 -2.89
N ARG A 344 -2.65 13.11 -3.52
CA ARG A 344 -1.88 13.96 -4.46
C ARG A 344 -0.79 14.76 -3.76
N MET A 345 -0.85 14.90 -2.44
CA MET A 345 0.12 15.63 -1.62
C MET A 345 1.29 14.75 -1.16
N THR A 346 1.25 13.44 -1.42
CA THR A 346 2.30 12.49 -1.03
C THR A 346 3.08 11.99 -2.25
N ALA A 347 4.37 11.70 -2.02
CA ALA A 347 5.25 11.06 -2.99
C ALA A 347 5.34 9.53 -2.76
N GLY A 348 5.06 9.09 -1.54
CA GLY A 348 4.84 7.72 -1.14
C GLY A 348 4.13 7.70 0.21
N ILE A 349 3.66 6.54 0.63
CA ILE A 349 3.11 6.35 1.98
C ILE A 349 3.24 4.90 2.41
N PHE A 350 3.73 4.67 3.62
CA PHE A 350 3.53 3.42 4.33
C PHE A 350 2.21 3.43 5.12
N SER A 351 1.35 2.45 4.86
CA SER A 351 0.14 2.20 5.66
C SER A 351 0.36 1.05 6.62
N GLY A 352 0.36 1.35 7.92
CA GLY A 352 0.45 0.35 8.99
C GLY A 352 -0.76 -0.59 9.02
N SER A 353 -1.95 -0.11 8.66
CA SER A 353 -3.17 -0.94 8.62
C SER A 353 -3.22 -1.84 7.38
N ARG A 354 -2.63 -1.43 6.25
CA ARG A 354 -2.52 -2.29 5.04
C ARG A 354 -1.23 -3.12 4.99
N ARG A 355 -0.26 -2.84 5.86
CA ARG A 355 1.10 -3.45 5.85
C ARG A 355 1.82 -3.28 4.51
N GLU A 356 1.57 -2.17 3.83
CA GLU A 356 2.11 -1.92 2.50
C GLU A 356 2.64 -0.50 2.39
N LEU A 357 3.80 -0.38 1.75
CA LEU A 357 4.40 0.87 1.31
C LEU A 357 4.02 1.10 -0.14
N VAL A 358 3.38 2.23 -0.45
CA VAL A 358 2.92 2.58 -1.80
C VAL A 358 3.67 3.81 -2.30
N ILE A 359 4.33 3.71 -3.45
CA ILE A 359 5.15 4.77 -4.04
C ILE A 359 4.44 5.35 -5.26
N ARG A 360 4.36 6.68 -5.29
CA ARG A 360 3.91 7.43 -6.47
C ARG A 360 5.04 7.48 -7.50
N PRO A 361 4.77 7.22 -8.78
CA PRO A 361 5.76 7.42 -9.83
C PRO A 361 6.17 8.89 -9.89
N THR A 362 7.47 9.14 -9.96
CA THR A 362 8.00 10.50 -9.95
C THR A 362 7.86 11.12 -11.34
N SER A 363 7.28 12.32 -11.42
CA SER A 363 7.18 13.12 -12.64
C SER A 363 8.49 13.79 -13.07
N SER A 364 9.57 13.60 -12.31
CA SER A 364 10.90 14.13 -12.63
C SER A 364 11.39 13.64 -13.99
N ALA A 365 12.22 14.46 -14.68
CA ALA A 365 12.92 14.05 -15.89
C ALA A 365 13.52 12.65 -15.73
N ALA A 366 13.52 11.85 -16.81
CA ALA A 366 13.93 10.45 -16.78
C ALA A 366 15.30 10.22 -16.09
N SER A 367 16.19 11.20 -16.14
CA SER A 367 17.52 11.18 -15.51
C SER A 367 17.53 11.20 -13.98
N ASN A 368 16.45 11.61 -13.29
CA ASN A 368 16.41 11.67 -11.82
C ASN A 368 15.30 10.79 -11.18
N ARG A 369 14.66 9.93 -11.98
CA ARG A 369 13.57 9.06 -11.53
C ARG A 369 14.03 8.06 -10.46
N GLU A 370 15.14 7.37 -10.70
CA GLU A 370 15.71 6.41 -9.74
C GLU A 370 16.04 7.08 -8.40
N GLY A 371 16.69 8.25 -8.43
CA GLY A 371 17.05 8.99 -7.22
C GLY A 371 15.82 9.38 -6.40
N SER A 372 14.78 9.90 -7.06
CA SER A 372 13.55 10.32 -6.38
C SER A 372 12.80 9.13 -5.76
N VAL A 373 12.67 8.00 -6.47
CA VAL A 373 12.07 6.77 -5.93
C VAL A 373 12.90 6.22 -4.77
N ARG A 374 14.23 6.27 -4.88
CA ARG A 374 15.15 5.82 -3.84
C ARG A 374 14.99 6.59 -2.55
N ASP A 375 14.90 7.92 -2.61
CA ASP A 375 14.77 8.75 -1.40
C ASP A 375 13.44 8.47 -0.69
N ILE A 376 12.33 8.39 -1.44
CA ILE A 376 11.02 7.97 -0.91
C ILE A 376 11.10 6.57 -0.29
N LEU A 377 11.75 5.62 -0.97
CA LEU A 377 11.87 4.26 -0.48
C LEU A 377 12.65 4.20 0.84
N LYS A 378 13.72 5.00 1.00
CA LYS A 378 14.47 5.08 2.27
C LYS A 378 13.62 5.69 3.40
N HIS A 379 12.92 6.79 3.12
CA HIS A 379 12.05 7.48 4.07
C HIS A 379 10.88 6.57 4.52
N GLU A 380 10.08 6.11 3.57
CA GLU A 380 8.91 5.26 3.86
C GLU A 380 9.30 3.85 4.29
N GLY A 381 10.45 3.34 3.82
CA GLY A 381 11.00 2.05 4.25
C GLY A 381 11.41 2.07 5.72
N PHE A 382 11.87 3.21 6.23
CA PHE A 382 12.08 3.38 7.67
C PHE A 382 10.74 3.37 8.43
N HIS A 383 9.69 4.04 7.93
CA HIS A 383 8.35 3.97 8.56
C HIS A 383 7.83 2.52 8.61
N GLN A 384 8.01 1.76 7.54
CA GLN A 384 7.66 0.33 7.50
C GLN A 384 8.44 -0.47 8.55
N TYR A 385 9.76 -0.29 8.62
CA TYR A 385 10.59 -0.94 9.62
C TYR A 385 10.17 -0.57 11.05
N VAL A 386 10.07 0.73 11.35
CA VAL A 386 9.85 1.23 12.71
C VAL A 386 8.47 0.82 13.22
N PHE A 387 7.46 0.76 12.34
CA PHE A 387 6.14 0.26 12.70
C PHE A 387 6.20 -1.21 13.14
N LEU A 388 6.94 -2.07 12.43
CA LEU A 388 7.13 -3.46 12.85
C LEU A 388 7.95 -3.53 14.14
N ALA A 389 9.10 -2.85 14.17
CA ALA A 389 10.02 -2.85 15.30
C ALA A 389 9.38 -2.38 16.61
N LEU A 390 8.48 -1.40 16.56
CA LEU A 390 7.81 -0.86 17.75
C LEU A 390 6.50 -1.59 18.09
N ALA A 391 6.30 -2.81 17.57
CA ALA A 391 5.08 -3.59 17.72
C ALA A 391 3.81 -2.77 17.37
N GLY A 392 3.92 -1.89 16.37
CA GLY A 392 2.83 -1.03 15.85
C GLY A 392 2.45 0.12 16.75
N ARG A 393 3.22 0.40 17.81
CA ARG A 393 3.08 1.63 18.57
C ARG A 393 3.54 2.79 17.70
N THR A 394 2.74 3.85 17.68
CA THR A 394 3.06 5.07 16.93
C THR A 394 4.03 5.94 17.74
N PRO A 395 5.27 6.17 17.28
CA PRO A 395 6.19 7.08 17.94
C PRO A 395 5.76 8.56 17.76
N ALA A 396 6.34 9.46 18.56
CA ALA A 396 6.18 10.90 18.43
C ALA A 396 6.64 11.38 17.04
N ALA A 397 5.98 12.40 16.50
CA ALA A 397 6.24 12.88 15.14
C ALA A 397 7.70 13.33 14.95
N TRP A 398 8.31 14.00 15.94
CA TRP A 398 9.72 14.41 15.87
C TRP A 398 10.68 13.23 15.71
N PHE A 399 10.35 12.10 16.36
CA PHE A 399 11.15 10.88 16.31
C PHE A 399 10.92 10.15 14.99
N ASN A 400 9.64 9.93 14.63
CA ASN A 400 9.26 9.19 13.43
C ASN A 400 9.79 9.86 12.16
N GLU A 401 9.38 11.11 11.92
CA GLU A 401 9.76 11.86 10.72
C GLU A 401 11.23 12.27 10.75
N GLY A 402 11.79 12.47 11.94
CA GLY A 402 13.21 12.81 12.11
C GLY A 402 14.13 11.67 11.68
N PHE A 403 13.85 10.44 12.11
CA PHE A 403 14.62 9.28 11.65
C PHE A 403 14.33 8.90 10.20
N ALA A 404 13.09 9.04 9.73
CA ALA A 404 12.77 8.82 8.32
C ALA A 404 13.57 9.77 7.41
N GLY A 405 13.57 11.08 7.71
CA GLY A 405 14.38 12.05 6.99
C GLY A 405 15.89 11.86 7.20
N PHE A 406 16.31 11.32 8.34
CA PHE A 406 17.70 10.97 8.59
C PHE A 406 18.19 9.87 7.63
N PHE A 407 17.41 8.79 7.49
CA PHE A 407 17.75 7.68 6.60
C PHE A 407 17.49 7.97 5.12
N GLU A 408 16.54 8.85 4.80
CA GLU A 408 16.38 9.42 3.45
C GLU A 408 17.70 10.00 2.93
N ASN A 409 18.50 10.62 3.81
CA ASN A 409 19.75 11.27 3.45
C ASN A 409 20.99 10.37 3.66
N CYS A 410 20.78 9.06 3.83
CA CYS A 410 21.86 8.08 3.87
C CYS A 410 22.11 7.47 2.48
N ASP A 411 23.38 7.32 2.15
CA ASP A 411 23.87 6.53 1.01
C ASP A 411 24.67 5.34 1.52
N ILE A 412 24.80 4.29 0.71
CA ILE A 412 25.73 3.22 1.06
C ILE A 412 27.16 3.59 0.66
N GLY A 413 28.09 3.46 1.59
CA GLY A 413 29.52 3.69 1.36
C GLY A 413 30.12 2.69 0.36
N SER A 414 31.30 3.04 -0.17
CA SER A 414 32.06 2.16 -1.06
C SER A 414 32.68 0.99 -0.28
N GLY A 415 32.54 -0.23 -0.81
CA GLY A 415 33.07 -1.44 -0.18
C GLY A 415 32.41 -1.74 1.18
N SER A 416 33.22 -2.01 2.20
CA SER A 416 32.77 -2.35 3.56
C SER A 416 32.64 -1.15 4.50
N SER A 417 32.60 0.08 3.97
CA SER A 417 32.63 1.32 4.76
C SER A 417 31.33 1.69 5.47
N GLY A 418 30.30 0.84 5.38
CA GLY A 418 29.00 1.04 6.02
C GLY A 418 28.13 2.06 5.28
N ILE A 419 27.41 2.90 6.01
CA ILE A 419 26.59 3.99 5.44
C ILE A 419 27.31 5.34 5.52
N VAL A 420 27.10 6.17 4.52
CA VAL A 420 27.44 7.59 4.52
C VAL A 420 26.18 8.36 4.84
N VAL A 421 26.18 9.00 6.00
CA VAL A 421 25.05 9.84 6.44
C VAL A 421 25.29 11.26 5.95
N GLY A 422 24.53 11.67 4.95
CA GLY A 422 24.55 13.00 4.35
C GLY A 422 23.66 14.01 5.08
N GLU A 423 23.74 15.26 4.62
CA GLU A 423 22.87 16.34 5.09
C GLU A 423 21.81 16.66 4.03
N SER A 424 20.55 16.81 4.47
CA SER A 424 19.53 17.41 3.63
C SER A 424 19.85 18.88 3.44
N LYS A 425 20.27 19.26 2.23
CA LYS A 425 20.60 20.66 1.90
C LYS A 425 19.43 21.60 2.18
N ARG A 426 18.19 21.14 1.94
CA ARG A 426 16.97 21.91 2.17
C ARG A 426 16.75 22.13 3.67
N HIS A 427 16.75 21.06 4.47
CA HIS A 427 16.51 21.18 5.91
C HIS A 427 17.65 21.93 6.60
N ALA A 428 18.91 21.65 6.25
CA ALA A 428 20.07 22.36 6.78
C ALA A 428 19.97 23.87 6.49
N ALA A 429 19.65 24.26 5.25
CA ALA A 429 19.50 25.68 4.90
C ALA A 429 18.34 26.37 5.63
N LEU A 430 17.25 25.67 5.92
CA LEU A 430 16.14 26.21 6.71
C LEU A 430 16.54 26.34 8.19
N LEU A 431 17.12 25.30 8.79
CA LEU A 431 17.61 25.33 10.17
C LEU A 431 18.63 26.44 10.36
N GLU A 432 19.59 26.60 9.44
CA GLU A 432 20.57 27.68 9.47
C GLU A 432 19.93 29.07 9.53
N ARG A 433 18.82 29.28 8.82
CA ARG A 433 18.07 30.55 8.87
C ARG A 433 17.36 30.69 10.21
N MET A 434 16.67 29.64 10.65
CA MET A 434 15.94 29.65 11.92
C MET A 434 16.86 29.93 13.11
N VAL A 435 18.01 29.26 13.19
CA VAL A 435 18.94 29.46 14.32
C VAL A 435 19.67 30.80 14.29
N LYS A 436 19.64 31.52 13.17
CA LYS A 436 20.17 32.89 13.06
C LYS A 436 19.14 33.95 13.44
N ASP A 437 17.86 33.58 13.47
CA ASP A 437 16.80 34.44 13.96
C ASP A 437 16.99 34.69 15.47
N LYS A 438 17.12 35.97 15.84
CA LYS A 438 17.35 36.40 17.22
C LYS A 438 16.06 36.55 18.01
N ASP A 439 14.91 36.55 17.32
CA ASP A 439 13.60 36.74 17.93
C ASP A 439 13.00 35.41 18.43
N VAL A 440 13.66 34.29 18.12
CA VAL A 440 13.25 32.95 18.57
C VAL A 440 13.83 32.64 19.95
N ASP A 441 12.95 32.53 20.95
CA ASP A 441 13.29 31.88 22.21
C ASP A 441 13.26 30.35 22.02
N TRP A 442 14.45 29.76 21.96
CA TRP A 442 14.62 28.36 21.55
C TRP A 442 14.12 27.34 22.57
N VAL A 443 14.19 27.64 23.87
CA VAL A 443 13.75 26.69 24.91
C VAL A 443 12.25 26.41 24.82
N PRO A 444 11.35 27.40 24.86
CA PRO A 444 9.91 27.16 24.69
C PRO A 444 9.58 26.66 23.27
N ALA A 445 10.27 27.15 22.23
CA ALA A 445 10.02 26.70 20.87
C ALA A 445 10.35 25.21 20.66
N MET A 446 11.51 24.75 21.16
CA MET A 446 11.92 23.35 21.08
C MET A 446 11.02 22.45 21.94
N THR A 447 10.68 22.88 23.15
CA THR A 447 9.78 22.13 24.04
C THR A 447 8.40 21.94 23.40
N ALA A 448 7.83 23.00 22.82
CA ALA A 448 6.55 22.92 22.12
C ALA A 448 6.62 22.04 20.87
N PHE A 449 7.73 22.11 20.12
CA PHE A 449 7.96 21.27 18.94
C PHE A 449 8.03 19.78 19.29
N LEU A 450 8.79 19.41 20.33
CA LEU A 450 8.92 18.01 20.76
C LEU A 450 7.57 17.41 21.23
N ALA A 451 6.65 18.25 21.69
CA ALA A 451 5.32 17.84 22.16
C ALA A 451 4.23 17.80 21.07
N LEU A 452 4.56 18.03 19.80
CA LEU A 452 3.57 18.01 18.72
C LEU A 452 3.02 16.59 18.47
N ASP A 453 1.70 16.49 18.36
CA ASP A 453 1.03 15.36 17.73
C ASP A 453 1.09 15.46 16.19
N TYR A 454 0.68 14.41 15.48
CA TYR A 454 0.73 14.38 14.02
C TYR A 454 -0.11 15.48 13.35
N PRO A 455 -1.38 15.75 13.74
CA PRO A 455 -2.15 16.85 13.14
C PRO A 455 -1.45 18.21 13.26
N ARG A 456 -0.91 18.55 14.44
CA ARG A 456 -0.20 19.82 14.63
C ARG A 456 1.17 19.83 13.95
N PHE A 457 1.83 18.67 13.87
CA PHE A 457 3.07 18.52 13.11
C PHE A 457 2.84 18.81 11.62
N TYR A 458 1.81 18.23 11.02
CA TYR A 458 1.48 18.42 9.60
C TYR A 458 0.85 19.78 9.27
N ALA A 459 0.45 20.57 10.26
CA ALA A 459 -0.04 21.93 10.04
C ALA A 459 1.06 22.90 9.56
N VAL A 460 2.34 22.63 9.86
CA VAL A 460 3.50 23.45 9.42
C VAL A 460 4.64 22.54 8.94
N PRO A 461 4.41 21.75 7.87
CA PRO A 461 5.23 20.58 7.58
C PRO A 461 6.66 20.96 7.23
N GLU A 462 6.89 21.99 6.41
CA GLU A 462 8.25 22.39 6.02
C GLU A 462 9.16 22.69 7.22
N ARG A 463 8.66 23.43 8.21
CA ARG A 463 9.40 23.76 9.44
C ARG A 463 9.57 22.53 10.32
N ASN A 464 8.48 21.78 10.53
CA ASN A 464 8.46 20.69 11.50
C ASN A 464 9.28 19.49 11.02
N TYR A 465 9.28 19.17 9.73
CA TYR A 465 10.19 18.20 9.13
C TYR A 465 11.65 18.60 9.29
N ALA A 466 11.99 19.88 9.04
CA ALA A 466 13.35 20.35 9.20
C ALA A 466 13.83 20.28 10.66
N LEU A 467 12.98 20.63 11.63
CA LEU A 467 13.27 20.50 13.06
C LEU A 467 13.40 19.02 13.48
N ALA A 468 12.50 18.14 13.03
CA ALA A 468 12.55 16.71 13.35
C ALA A 468 13.85 16.08 12.86
N TRP A 469 14.16 16.27 11.58
CA TRP A 469 15.41 15.84 10.98
C TRP A 469 16.61 16.45 11.72
N GLY A 470 16.56 17.75 12.01
CA GLY A 470 17.64 18.46 12.68
C GLY A 470 17.95 17.95 14.08
N VAL A 471 16.91 17.67 14.87
CA VAL A 471 17.04 17.13 16.23
C VAL A 471 17.64 15.73 16.18
N VAL A 472 17.10 14.85 15.34
CA VAL A 472 17.62 13.47 15.20
C VAL A 472 19.05 13.48 14.66
N TYR A 473 19.34 14.27 13.62
CA TYR A 473 20.69 14.36 13.07
C TYR A 473 21.69 14.88 14.12
N TYR A 474 21.32 15.90 14.89
CA TYR A 474 22.17 16.39 15.98
C TYR A 474 22.36 15.32 17.06
N LEU A 475 21.31 14.67 17.56
CA LEU A 475 21.42 13.62 18.57
C LEU A 475 22.29 12.44 18.10
N MET A 476 22.18 12.05 16.84
CA MET A 476 22.89 10.89 16.31
C MET A 476 24.32 11.19 15.81
N ARG A 477 24.60 12.42 15.38
CA ARG A 477 25.90 12.79 14.76
C ARG A 477 26.65 13.90 15.46
N GLY A 478 25.94 14.93 15.94
CA GLY A 478 26.51 16.09 16.61
C GLY A 478 26.82 15.84 18.08
N ALA A 479 25.80 15.52 18.88
CA ALA A 479 25.89 15.28 20.31
C ALA A 479 26.96 14.23 20.71
N PRO A 480 27.22 13.15 19.95
CA PRO A 480 28.29 12.19 20.27
C PRO A 480 29.71 12.75 20.11
N LEU A 481 29.88 13.96 19.55
CA LEU A 481 31.16 14.68 19.49
C LEU A 481 31.37 15.58 20.71
N GLU A 482 30.32 15.83 21.49
CA GLU A 482 30.41 16.69 22.65
C GLU A 482 31.10 15.99 23.81
N ARG A 483 31.86 16.77 24.57
CA ARG A 483 32.56 16.26 25.74
C ARG A 483 31.54 15.79 26.77
N GLY A 484 31.68 14.54 27.21
CA GLY A 484 30.79 13.92 28.19
C GLY A 484 29.48 13.40 27.60
N GLN A 485 29.23 13.58 26.30
CA GLN A 485 28.05 13.06 25.58
C GLN A 485 26.74 13.26 26.35
N PRO A 486 26.38 14.52 26.71
CA PRO A 486 25.30 14.82 27.65
C PRO A 486 23.90 14.36 27.19
N TYR A 487 23.75 13.97 25.93
CA TYR A 487 22.48 13.57 25.32
C TYR A 487 22.46 12.12 24.84
N ALA A 488 23.44 11.30 25.24
CA ALA A 488 23.59 9.92 24.75
C ALA A 488 22.36 9.02 25.03
N ASP A 489 21.68 9.26 26.15
CA ASP A 489 20.59 8.39 26.61
C ASP A 489 19.21 8.79 26.08
N VAL A 490 19.06 9.96 25.43
CA VAL A 490 17.76 10.51 25.01
C VAL A 490 16.97 9.52 24.16
N ILE A 491 17.60 8.93 23.14
CA ILE A 491 16.93 7.95 22.25
C ILE A 491 16.57 6.67 23.01
N GLY A 492 17.47 6.16 23.85
CA GLY A 492 17.24 4.95 24.64
C GLY A 492 16.13 5.13 25.67
N ALA A 493 16.13 6.25 26.39
CA ALA A 493 15.10 6.61 27.37
C ALA A 493 13.73 6.80 26.70
N TYR A 494 13.71 7.44 25.53
CA TYR A 494 12.49 7.57 24.73
C TYR A 494 11.91 6.19 24.36
N LEU A 495 12.74 5.30 23.80
CA LEU A 495 12.29 3.97 23.38
C LEU A 495 11.85 3.11 24.56
N ALA A 496 12.57 3.14 25.67
CA ALA A 496 12.22 2.40 26.88
C ALA A 496 10.87 2.86 27.47
N GLU A 497 10.61 4.17 27.50
CA GLU A 497 9.35 4.70 28.00
C GLU A 497 8.19 4.44 27.02
N LEU A 498 8.45 4.49 25.70
CA LEU A 498 7.46 4.14 24.69
C LEU A 498 7.09 2.65 24.76
N GLU A 499 8.07 1.77 24.98
CA GLU A 499 7.84 0.33 25.16
C GLU A 499 6.96 0.06 26.39
N ARG A 500 7.24 0.78 27.49
CA ARG A 500 6.57 0.62 28.78
C ARG A 500 5.15 1.17 28.78
N GLY A 501 4.96 2.37 28.21
CA GLY A 501 3.73 3.15 28.36
C GLY A 501 2.87 3.26 27.11
N GLY A 502 3.44 3.05 25.92
CA GLY A 502 2.76 3.22 24.63
C GLY A 502 2.38 4.67 24.27
N ASP A 503 2.64 5.64 25.16
CA ASP A 503 2.30 7.05 24.97
C ASP A 503 3.52 7.84 24.47
N PRO A 504 3.50 8.34 23.22
CA PRO A 504 4.65 9.04 22.64
C PRO A 504 4.96 10.40 23.29
N GLY A 505 3.95 11.06 23.87
CA GLY A 505 4.13 12.32 24.59
C GLY A 505 4.85 12.11 25.92
N ARG A 506 4.44 11.09 26.69
CA ARG A 506 5.12 10.68 27.92
C ARG A 506 6.53 10.17 27.65
N ALA A 507 6.71 9.40 26.58
CA ALA A 507 8.04 8.95 26.15
C ALA A 507 8.97 10.12 25.84
N THR A 508 8.46 11.14 25.14
CA THR A 508 9.23 12.38 24.88
C THR A 508 9.54 13.13 26.18
N ALA A 509 8.56 13.30 27.07
CA ALA A 509 8.78 13.98 28.35
C ALA A 509 9.83 13.27 29.22
N ALA A 510 9.79 11.93 29.28
CA ALA A 510 10.75 11.14 30.03
C ALA A 510 12.17 11.24 29.43
N ALA A 511 12.29 11.17 28.10
CA ALA A 511 13.57 11.25 27.40
C ALA A 511 14.33 12.56 27.63
N PHE A 512 13.61 13.65 27.91
CA PHE A 512 14.18 14.98 28.15
C PHE A 512 14.07 15.45 29.61
N ALA A 513 13.62 14.60 30.55
CA ALA A 513 13.36 14.99 31.93
C ALA A 513 14.62 15.50 32.66
N ASP A 514 15.76 14.82 32.43
CA ASP A 514 17.05 15.16 33.04
C ASP A 514 17.95 16.01 32.12
N VAL A 515 17.41 16.44 30.97
CA VAL A 515 18.14 17.27 30.00
C VAL A 515 18.01 18.75 30.40
N ASP A 516 19.14 19.43 30.60
CA ASP A 516 19.14 20.90 30.67
C ASP A 516 18.74 21.47 29.30
N MET A 517 17.46 21.79 29.15
CA MET A 517 16.90 22.27 27.89
C MET A 517 17.54 23.59 27.42
N LYS A 518 18.05 24.42 28.33
CA LYS A 518 18.77 25.64 27.95
C LYS A 518 20.10 25.28 27.32
N LYS A 519 20.83 24.33 27.92
CA LYS A 519 22.08 23.83 27.35
C LYS A 519 21.85 23.11 26.02
N PHE A 520 20.86 22.21 25.95
CA PHE A 520 20.51 21.48 24.73
C PHE A 520 20.19 22.42 23.57
N CYS A 521 19.34 23.43 23.80
CA CYS A 521 19.03 24.42 22.77
C CYS A 521 20.26 25.24 22.37
N GLY A 522 21.13 25.58 23.33
CA GLY A 522 22.40 26.27 23.07
C GLY A 522 23.33 25.47 22.16
N ASP A 523 23.55 24.19 22.48
CA ASP A 523 24.42 23.31 21.70
C ASP A 523 23.81 22.99 20.32
N PHE A 524 22.52 22.68 20.27
CA PHE A 524 21.78 22.45 19.02
C PHE A 524 21.90 23.65 18.08
N THR A 525 21.63 24.86 18.58
CA THR A 525 21.73 26.07 17.74
C THR A 525 23.17 26.39 17.35
N SER A 526 24.15 26.12 18.22
CA SER A 526 25.58 26.23 17.90
C SER A 526 25.96 25.31 16.72
N PHE A 527 25.55 24.03 16.81
CA PHE A 527 25.79 23.02 15.78
C PHE A 527 25.26 23.46 14.41
N TRP A 528 24.02 23.93 14.35
CA TRP A 528 23.42 24.41 13.10
C TRP A 528 23.97 25.76 12.63
N ARG A 529 24.63 26.55 13.48
CA ARG A 529 25.36 27.76 13.05
C ARG A 529 26.75 27.43 12.48
N THR A 530 27.38 26.36 12.94
CA THR A 530 28.80 26.08 12.68
C THR A 530 28.99 25.02 11.59
N THR A 531 29.42 25.45 10.40
CA THR A 531 29.73 24.53 9.30
C THR A 531 30.81 23.51 9.67
N LYS A 532 31.81 23.90 10.48
CA LYS A 532 32.87 22.98 10.92
C LYS A 532 32.33 21.79 11.71
N GLU A 533 31.46 22.04 12.70
CA GLU A 533 30.87 20.98 13.54
C GLU A 533 30.03 20.01 12.71
N ARG A 534 29.26 20.54 11.76
CA ARG A 534 28.52 19.74 10.78
C ARG A 534 29.42 18.87 9.90
N GLN A 535 30.51 19.43 9.38
CA GLN A 535 31.48 18.68 8.58
C GLN A 535 32.21 17.59 9.39
N ASP A 536 32.53 17.87 10.65
CA ASP A 536 33.16 16.89 11.54
C ASP A 536 32.18 15.75 11.88
N ALA A 537 30.90 16.08 12.10
CA ALA A 537 29.82 15.12 12.27
C ALA A 537 29.65 14.22 11.03
N MET A 538 29.60 14.79 9.82
CA MET A 538 29.48 14.06 8.55
C MET A 538 30.61 13.04 8.33
N ARG A 539 31.85 13.40 8.67
CA ARG A 539 33.04 12.56 8.44
C ARG A 539 33.15 11.35 9.36
N LYS A 540 32.47 11.37 10.52
CA LYS A 540 32.53 10.27 11.47
C LYS A 540 31.73 9.08 10.92
N PRO A 541 32.35 7.90 10.72
CA PRO A 541 31.62 6.73 10.29
C PRO A 541 30.50 6.41 11.28
N TRP A 542 29.32 6.07 10.75
CA TRP A 542 28.29 5.45 11.57
C TRP A 542 28.74 4.04 11.88
N ARG A 543 29.38 3.87 13.03
CA ARG A 543 29.71 2.55 13.56
C ARG A 543 28.48 1.95 14.18
#